data_AF-A0A4Q3MWM9-F1
#
_entry.id   AF-A0A4Q3MWM9-F1
#
_cell.length_a   1.000
_cell.length_b   1.000
_cell.length_c   1.000
_cell.angle_alpha   90.00
_cell.angle_beta   90.00
_cell.angle_gamma   90.00
#
_symmetry.space_group_name_H-M   'P 1'
#
loop_
_entity.id
_entity.type
_entity.pdbx_description
1 polymer ?
#
loop_
_entity_poly.entity_id
_entity_poly.type
_entity_poly.pdbx_seq_one_letter_code
_entity_poly.pdbx_strand_id
1 'polypeptide(L)'
;MELRQWALQALCTVNPEQKVAAVHALRTQSAHISIASKAPAAPSSGMPGRPARPELIHPAKVPRRSPFKPEGLAALLHAIAHIEFNAINLALDAVWRFDAMPHAYYLDWLQVADEEALHFSLLHEHLASLGYAYGDFPAHDNLWAMCEKTAGDITARMALVPRTLEARGLDASPLIQEKLRKVATPAALRAVDILDVILSDEVGHVAVGNRWYRWLCE
;
A
#
# COMPACT_ATOMS: atom_id res chain seq x y z
N MET A 1 -24.50 5.62 1.65
CA MET A 1 -23.28 5.96 0.90
C MET A 1 -22.77 4.70 0.25
N GLU A 2 -22.29 4.80 -0.99
CA GLU A 2 -21.88 3.66 -1.82
C GLU A 2 -20.37 3.37 -1.69
N LEU A 3 -19.92 2.22 -2.20
CA LEU A 3 -18.58 1.67 -1.96
C LEU A 3 -17.45 2.60 -2.42
N ARG A 4 -17.57 3.23 -3.59
CA ARG A 4 -16.53 4.11 -4.15
C ARG A 4 -16.38 5.39 -3.34
N GLN A 5 -17.49 5.93 -2.82
CA GLN A 5 -17.48 7.08 -1.93
C GLN A 5 -16.87 6.75 -0.56
N TRP A 6 -17.15 5.57 0.00
CA TRP A 6 -16.45 5.10 1.20
C TRP A 6 -14.95 4.91 0.96
N ALA A 7 -14.56 4.33 -0.18
CA ALA A 7 -13.16 4.17 -0.54
C ALA A 7 -12.44 5.52 -0.64
N LEU A 8 -13.09 6.53 -1.23
CA LEU A 8 -12.55 7.90 -1.29
C LEU A 8 -12.40 8.52 0.12
N GLN A 9 -13.35 8.29 1.02
CA GLN A 9 -13.23 8.78 2.41
C GLN A 9 -12.10 8.08 3.17
N ALA A 10 -11.97 6.76 3.02
CA ALA A 10 -10.84 6.01 3.60
C ALA A 10 -9.51 6.54 3.03
N LEU A 11 -9.45 6.79 1.72
CA LEU A 11 -8.27 7.36 1.06
C LEU A 11 -7.91 8.72 1.65
N CYS A 12 -8.89 9.60 1.89
CA CYS A 12 -8.70 10.93 2.47
C CYS A 12 -8.34 10.92 3.97
N THR A 13 -8.45 9.79 4.66
CA THR A 13 -8.14 9.70 6.10
C THR A 13 -6.64 9.87 6.32
N VAL A 14 -6.22 10.84 7.12
CA VAL A 14 -4.78 11.15 7.30
C VAL A 14 -4.11 10.33 8.41
N ASN A 15 -4.88 9.87 9.40
CA ASN A 15 -4.34 9.07 10.49
C ASN A 15 -4.21 7.61 10.03
N PRO A 16 -3.01 6.98 10.12
CA PRO A 16 -2.80 5.64 9.61
C PRO A 16 -3.70 4.56 10.24
N GLU A 17 -3.84 4.57 11.57
CA GLU A 17 -4.68 3.60 12.29
C GLU A 17 -6.16 3.75 11.92
N GLN A 18 -6.65 4.98 11.81
CA GLN A 18 -8.01 5.26 11.37
C GLN A 18 -8.24 4.83 9.92
N LYS A 19 -7.24 5.00 9.04
CA LYS A 19 -7.32 4.54 7.66
C LYS A 19 -7.44 3.02 7.60
N VAL A 20 -6.57 2.30 8.30
CA VAL A 20 -6.62 0.84 8.42
C VAL A 20 -8.00 0.39 8.90
N ALA A 21 -8.50 0.96 10.00
CA ALA A 21 -9.81 0.63 10.53
C ALA A 21 -10.95 0.90 9.52
N ALA A 22 -10.88 2.01 8.79
CA ALA A 22 -11.86 2.34 7.77
C ALA A 22 -11.85 1.35 6.59
N VAL A 23 -10.67 0.90 6.15
CA VAL A 23 -10.52 -0.09 5.08
C VAL A 23 -11.12 -1.44 5.50
N HIS A 24 -10.74 -1.96 6.68
CA HIS A 24 -11.29 -3.22 7.18
C HIS A 24 -12.81 -3.18 7.36
N ALA A 25 -13.33 -2.05 7.88
CA ALA A 25 -14.76 -1.85 8.02
C ALA A 25 -15.48 -1.84 6.65
N LEU A 26 -14.89 -1.20 5.64
CA LEU A 26 -15.41 -1.16 4.28
C LEU A 26 -15.38 -2.55 3.64
N ARG A 27 -14.28 -3.29 3.78
CA ARG A 27 -14.13 -4.65 3.24
C ARG A 27 -15.15 -5.63 3.83
N THR A 28 -15.42 -5.51 5.13
CA THR A 28 -16.42 -6.35 5.83
C THR A 28 -17.84 -6.09 5.32
N GLN A 29 -18.15 -4.83 5.00
CA GLN A 29 -19.49 -4.43 4.57
C GLN A 29 -19.70 -4.53 3.05
N SER A 30 -18.65 -4.78 2.27
CA SER A 30 -18.66 -4.63 0.79
C SER A 30 -19.75 -5.45 0.09
N ALA A 31 -20.12 -6.61 0.63
CA ALA A 31 -21.20 -7.46 0.10
C ALA A 31 -22.60 -6.82 0.20
N HIS A 32 -22.76 -5.78 1.03
CA HIS A 32 -24.04 -5.14 1.32
C HIS A 32 -24.11 -3.68 0.85
N ILE A 33 -23.03 -3.15 0.28
CA ILE A 33 -22.98 -1.77 -0.22
C ILE A 33 -23.04 -1.79 -1.74
N SER A 34 -23.84 -0.91 -2.34
CA SER A 34 -23.88 -0.73 -3.78
C SER A 34 -22.59 -0.12 -4.32
N ILE A 35 -22.31 -0.35 -5.60
CA ILE A 35 -21.21 0.28 -6.32
C ILE A 35 -21.79 1.22 -7.37
N ALA A 36 -21.47 2.51 -7.28
CA ALA A 36 -21.95 3.48 -8.27
C ALA A 36 -21.21 3.36 -9.62
N SER A 37 -21.94 3.57 -10.71
CA SER A 37 -21.38 3.60 -12.08
C SER A 37 -20.50 4.83 -12.34
N LYS A 38 -20.70 5.90 -11.58
CA LYS A 38 -19.97 7.17 -11.68
C LYS A 38 -19.17 7.46 -10.43
N ALA A 39 -17.94 7.94 -10.63
CA ALA A 39 -17.03 8.31 -9.57
C ALA A 39 -17.64 9.41 -8.70
N PRO A 40 -17.43 9.38 -7.38
CA PRO A 40 -17.68 10.55 -6.54
C PRO A 40 -16.81 11.72 -7.00
N ALA A 41 -17.22 12.95 -6.64
CA ALA A 41 -16.43 14.14 -6.92
C ALA A 41 -15.05 14.04 -6.28
N ALA A 42 -14.00 14.31 -7.08
CA ALA A 42 -12.64 14.32 -6.58
C ALA A 42 -12.46 15.40 -5.49
N PRO A 43 -11.63 15.14 -4.46
CA PRO A 43 -11.33 16.13 -3.44
C PRO A 43 -10.66 17.36 -4.05
N SER A 44 -10.98 18.53 -3.52
CA SER A 44 -10.60 19.84 -4.08
C SER A 44 -9.15 20.24 -3.83
N SER A 45 -8.38 19.50 -3.03
CA SER A 45 -6.99 19.87 -2.69
C SER A 45 -6.08 18.68 -2.41
N GLY A 46 -4.87 18.72 -2.99
CA GLY A 46 -3.70 17.96 -2.57
C GLY A 46 -3.76 16.44 -2.77
N MET A 47 -2.71 15.77 -2.31
CA MET A 47 -2.61 14.32 -2.20
C MET A 47 -3.52 13.84 -1.05
N PRO A 48 -4.57 13.05 -1.31
CA PRO A 48 -5.54 12.69 -0.28
C PRO A 48 -4.94 11.77 0.78
N GLY A 49 -5.28 12.04 2.04
CA GLY A 49 -4.96 11.22 3.22
C GLY A 49 -3.48 10.96 3.49
N ARG A 50 -2.63 11.93 3.14
CA ARG A 50 -1.23 11.96 3.53
C ARG A 50 -1.08 12.44 4.98
N PRO A 51 -0.45 11.65 5.88
CA PRO A 51 -0.14 12.10 7.23
C PRO A 51 0.98 13.16 7.23
N ALA A 52 1.11 13.90 8.34
CA ALA A 52 2.16 14.92 8.49
C ALA A 52 3.59 14.33 8.56
N ARG A 53 3.72 13.06 8.95
CA ARG A 53 4.97 12.29 8.98
C ARG A 53 4.76 10.97 8.24
N PRO A 54 5.80 10.34 7.66
CA PRO A 54 7.22 10.71 7.68
C PRO A 54 7.57 11.97 6.88
N GLU A 55 8.73 12.57 7.18
CA GLU A 55 9.33 13.58 6.31
C GLU A 55 9.66 12.94 4.96
N LEU A 56 9.16 13.51 3.87
CA LEU A 56 9.44 13.00 2.53
C LEU A 56 10.64 13.76 1.92
N ILE A 57 11.71 13.01 1.70
CA ILE A 57 12.96 13.50 1.13
C ILE A 57 13.18 12.90 -0.27
N HIS A 58 14.09 13.50 -1.02
CA HIS A 58 14.47 12.96 -2.33
C HIS A 58 15.05 11.53 -2.17
N PRO A 59 14.70 10.56 -3.04
CA PRO A 59 15.17 9.17 -2.93
C PRO A 59 16.69 9.02 -2.78
N ALA A 60 17.46 9.83 -3.51
CA ALA A 60 18.93 9.84 -3.44
C ALA A 60 19.49 10.31 -2.09
N LYS A 61 18.68 10.96 -1.24
CA LYS A 61 19.05 11.44 0.09
C LYS A 61 18.65 10.46 1.20
N VAL A 62 17.97 9.36 0.86
CA VAL A 62 17.53 8.38 1.86
C VAL A 62 18.76 7.69 2.49
N PRO A 63 18.93 7.75 3.82
CA PRO A 63 20.06 7.14 4.49
C PRO A 63 20.15 5.63 4.23
N ARG A 64 21.37 5.08 4.22
CA ARG A 64 21.55 3.62 4.17
C ARG A 64 21.11 2.99 5.48
N ARG A 65 20.31 1.93 5.37
CA ARG A 65 19.68 1.22 6.49
C ARG A 65 20.32 -0.16 6.60
N SER A 66 21.21 -0.36 7.57
CA SER A 66 21.81 -1.68 7.81
C SER A 66 21.00 -2.43 8.86
N PRO A 67 20.40 -3.59 8.53
CA PRO A 67 19.59 -4.34 9.49
C PRO A 67 20.42 -4.98 10.62
N PHE A 68 21.76 -4.95 10.52
CA PHE A 68 22.67 -5.42 11.57
C PHE A 68 22.80 -4.45 12.76
N LYS A 69 22.21 -3.26 12.67
CA LYS A 69 22.10 -2.30 13.79
C LYS A 69 20.63 -2.16 14.20
N PRO A 70 20.31 -2.04 15.50
CA PRO A 70 18.91 -1.92 15.96
C PRO A 70 18.13 -0.80 15.26
N GLU A 71 18.69 0.41 15.22
CA GLU A 71 18.08 1.56 14.54
C GLU A 71 17.96 1.33 13.03
N GLY A 72 18.94 0.65 12.41
CA GLY A 72 18.91 0.34 10.98
C GLY A 72 17.87 -0.72 10.61
N LEU A 73 17.58 -1.67 11.51
CA LEU A 73 16.45 -2.59 11.39
C LEU A 73 15.12 -1.84 11.50
N ALA A 74 14.97 -0.96 12.50
CA ALA A 74 13.78 -0.14 12.65
C ALA A 74 13.53 0.76 11.42
N ALA A 75 14.58 1.41 10.89
CA ALA A 75 14.49 2.22 9.68
C ALA A 75 14.11 1.40 8.43
N LEU A 76 14.56 0.14 8.33
CA LEU A 76 14.16 -0.77 7.27
C LEU A 76 12.67 -1.12 7.37
N LEU A 77 12.20 -1.52 8.56
CA LEU A 77 10.80 -1.84 8.80
C LEU A 77 9.88 -0.65 8.58
N HIS A 78 10.28 0.54 9.03
CA HIS A 78 9.56 1.79 8.76
C HIS A 78 9.39 2.03 7.26
N ALA A 79 10.45 1.79 6.48
CA ALA A 79 10.40 2.02 5.05
C ALA A 79 9.46 1.06 4.33
N ILE A 80 9.44 -0.22 4.74
CA ILE A 80 8.49 -1.20 4.20
C ILE A 80 7.08 -0.81 4.63
N ALA A 81 6.85 -0.45 5.90
CA ALA A 81 5.56 0.06 6.35
C ALA A 81 5.10 1.29 5.54
N HIS A 82 6.02 2.17 5.14
CA HIS A 82 5.68 3.29 4.27
C HIS A 82 5.26 2.85 2.86
N ILE A 83 5.85 1.78 2.33
CA ILE A 83 5.45 1.20 1.05
C ILE A 83 4.03 0.63 1.18
N GLU A 84 3.76 -0.22 2.19
CA GLU A 84 2.43 -0.79 2.41
C GLU A 84 1.36 0.29 2.64
N PHE A 85 1.66 1.32 3.42
CA PHE A 85 0.73 2.44 3.62
C PHE A 85 0.38 3.17 2.32
N ASN A 86 1.36 3.32 1.42
CA ASN A 86 1.09 3.87 0.10
C ASN A 86 0.28 2.89 -0.75
N ALA A 87 0.54 1.58 -0.67
CA ALA A 87 -0.21 0.56 -1.39
C ALA A 87 -1.70 0.58 -1.02
N ILE A 88 -2.06 0.78 0.26
CA ILE A 88 -3.45 1.04 0.69
C ILE A 88 -4.05 2.21 -0.12
N ASN A 89 -3.32 3.31 -0.24
CA ASN A 89 -3.80 4.50 -0.95
C ASN A 89 -3.95 4.25 -2.46
N LEU A 90 -3.01 3.52 -3.06
CA LEU A 90 -3.03 3.17 -4.48
C LEU A 90 -4.23 2.28 -4.80
N ALA A 91 -4.48 1.28 -3.96
CA ALA A 91 -5.61 0.37 -4.10
C ALA A 91 -6.95 1.10 -3.91
N LEU A 92 -7.09 1.92 -2.86
CA LEU A 92 -8.29 2.75 -2.68
C LEU A 92 -8.50 3.71 -3.85
N ASP A 93 -7.43 4.31 -4.39
CA ASP A 93 -7.50 5.16 -5.57
C ASP A 93 -8.05 4.41 -6.80
N ALA A 94 -7.61 3.17 -7.00
CA ALA A 94 -8.14 2.30 -8.05
C ALA A 94 -9.63 2.02 -7.86
N VAL A 95 -10.10 1.82 -6.62
CA VAL A 95 -11.52 1.57 -6.30
C VAL A 95 -12.40 2.78 -6.65
N TRP A 96 -12.07 3.99 -6.19
CA TRP A 96 -13.02 5.10 -6.31
C TRP A 96 -12.99 5.75 -7.70
N ARG A 97 -11.83 5.80 -8.36
CA ARG A 97 -11.57 6.74 -9.46
C ARG A 97 -12.20 6.35 -10.79
N PHE A 98 -12.08 5.10 -11.20
CA PHE A 98 -12.32 4.73 -12.59
C PHE A 98 -13.76 4.29 -12.82
N ASP A 99 -14.41 4.91 -13.81
CA ASP A 99 -15.77 4.57 -14.25
C ASP A 99 -15.79 3.38 -15.19
N ALA A 100 -17.00 2.82 -15.40
CA ALA A 100 -17.27 1.79 -16.39
C ALA A 100 -16.48 0.48 -16.23
N MET A 101 -15.92 0.24 -15.04
CA MET A 101 -15.30 -1.04 -14.71
C MET A 101 -16.34 -2.05 -14.20
N PRO A 102 -16.11 -3.37 -14.40
CA PRO A 102 -16.99 -4.39 -13.85
C PRO A 102 -17.00 -4.37 -12.32
N HIS A 103 -18.09 -4.86 -11.70
CA HIS A 103 -18.21 -4.92 -10.24
C HIS A 103 -17.02 -5.62 -9.55
N ALA A 104 -16.52 -6.70 -10.16
CA ALA A 104 -15.37 -7.44 -9.64
C ALA A 104 -14.11 -6.58 -9.51
N TYR A 105 -13.89 -5.60 -10.41
CA TYR A 105 -12.71 -4.73 -10.35
C TYR A 105 -12.63 -3.97 -9.04
N TYR A 106 -13.76 -3.39 -8.63
CA TYR A 106 -13.84 -2.63 -7.39
C TYR A 106 -13.67 -3.50 -6.15
N LEU A 107 -14.20 -4.73 -6.18
CA LEU A 107 -14.04 -5.67 -5.07
C LEU A 107 -12.62 -6.20 -4.96
N ASP A 108 -11.97 -6.49 -6.08
CA ASP A 108 -10.59 -6.96 -6.11
C ASP A 108 -9.65 -5.90 -5.54
N TRP A 109 -9.79 -4.65 -5.97
CA TRP A 109 -8.96 -3.55 -5.45
C TRP A 109 -9.27 -3.20 -4.00
N LEU A 110 -10.51 -3.40 -3.55
CA LEU A 110 -10.84 -3.27 -2.14
C LEU A 110 -10.23 -4.41 -1.31
N GLN A 111 -10.12 -5.62 -1.86
CA GLN A 111 -9.41 -6.71 -1.22
C GLN A 111 -7.91 -6.39 -1.10
N VAL A 112 -7.27 -5.94 -2.19
CA VAL A 112 -5.86 -5.51 -2.12
C VAL A 112 -5.69 -4.43 -1.04
N ALA A 113 -6.54 -3.39 -1.02
CA ALA A 113 -6.45 -2.36 0.02
C ALA A 113 -6.52 -2.91 1.46
N ASP A 114 -7.34 -3.94 1.69
CA ASP A 114 -7.51 -4.62 2.98
C ASP A 114 -6.28 -5.44 3.38
N GLU A 115 -5.69 -6.16 2.42
CA GLU A 115 -4.46 -6.93 2.57
C GLU A 115 -3.27 -5.98 2.88
N GLU A 116 -3.15 -4.88 2.15
CA GLU A 116 -2.12 -3.86 2.43
C GLU A 116 -2.30 -3.17 3.80
N ALA A 117 -3.55 -3.03 4.26
CA ALA A 117 -3.84 -2.50 5.59
C ALA A 117 -3.39 -3.46 6.70
N LEU A 118 -3.52 -4.77 6.47
CA LEU A 118 -2.97 -5.81 7.35
C LEU A 118 -1.43 -5.78 7.32
N HIS A 119 -0.82 -5.72 6.14
CA HIS A 119 0.64 -5.65 5.97
C HIS A 119 1.25 -4.47 6.74
N PHE A 120 0.67 -3.28 6.53
CA PHE A 120 1.05 -2.08 7.26
C PHE A 120 0.94 -2.27 8.78
N SER A 121 -0.16 -2.86 9.25
CA SER A 121 -0.41 -3.05 10.69
C SER A 121 0.62 -3.98 11.33
N LEU A 122 0.94 -5.10 10.68
CA LEU A 122 1.97 -6.04 11.15
C LEU A 122 3.34 -5.37 11.30
N LEU A 123 3.74 -4.58 10.29
CA LEU A 123 5.00 -3.84 10.32
C LEU A 123 4.98 -2.69 11.34
N HIS A 124 3.86 -1.98 11.46
CA HIS A 124 3.68 -0.88 12.39
C HIS A 124 3.77 -1.35 13.85
N GLU A 125 3.09 -2.45 14.19
CA GLU A 125 3.17 -3.08 15.50
C GLU A 125 4.57 -3.62 15.79
N HIS A 126 5.23 -4.19 14.78
CA HIS A 126 6.60 -4.65 14.96
C HIS A 126 7.57 -3.49 15.18
N LEU A 127 7.42 -2.40 14.42
CA LEU A 127 8.20 -1.18 14.63
C LEU A 127 8.00 -0.61 16.04
N ALA A 128 6.76 -0.59 16.53
CA ALA A 128 6.43 -0.19 17.90
C ALA A 128 7.12 -1.05 18.95
N SER A 129 7.20 -2.37 18.73
CA SER A 129 7.94 -3.28 19.63
C SER A 129 9.44 -3.01 19.70
N LEU A 130 10.00 -2.27 18.74
CA LEU A 130 11.39 -1.82 18.72
C LEU A 130 11.58 -0.43 19.34
N GLY A 131 10.51 0.21 19.82
CA GLY A 131 10.53 1.55 20.41
C GLY A 131 10.41 2.69 19.41
N TYR A 132 9.93 2.43 18.18
CA TYR A 132 9.78 3.44 17.14
C TYR A 132 8.33 3.47 16.62
N ALA A 133 7.92 4.61 16.07
CA ALA A 133 6.61 4.81 15.46
C ALA A 133 6.72 5.02 13.93
N TYR A 134 5.63 4.74 13.23
CA TYR A 134 5.52 5.12 11.83
C TYR A 134 5.57 6.65 11.71
N GLY A 135 6.57 7.14 11.00
CA GLY A 135 6.86 8.56 10.85
C GLY A 135 8.18 9.02 11.49
N ASP A 136 8.82 8.17 12.30
CA ASP A 136 10.07 8.50 12.97
C ASP A 136 11.28 8.61 12.04
N PHE A 137 11.26 7.88 10.92
CA PHE A 137 12.31 7.93 9.90
C PHE A 137 11.81 8.65 8.64
N PRO A 138 12.71 9.28 7.86
CA PRO A 138 12.35 9.89 6.59
C PRO A 138 12.05 8.84 5.52
N ALA A 139 11.17 9.19 4.59
CA ALA A 139 10.75 8.34 3.47
C ALA A 139 10.74 9.12 2.14
N HIS A 140 10.22 8.52 1.07
CA HIS A 140 10.13 9.16 -0.25
C HIS A 140 8.78 8.86 -0.91
N ASP A 141 8.34 9.71 -1.84
CA ASP A 141 6.97 9.69 -2.40
C ASP A 141 6.86 9.08 -3.81
N ASN A 142 7.86 8.30 -4.24
CA ASN A 142 7.96 7.86 -5.63
C ASN A 142 6.76 7.04 -6.13
N LEU A 143 6.10 6.29 -5.24
CA LEU A 143 4.95 5.45 -5.61
C LEU A 143 3.75 6.30 -6.02
N TRP A 144 3.40 7.31 -5.22
CA TRP A 144 2.25 8.15 -5.52
C TRP A 144 2.44 9.02 -6.78
N ALA A 145 3.66 9.46 -7.06
CA ALA A 145 3.96 10.23 -8.26
C ALA A 145 3.58 9.48 -9.57
N MET A 146 3.62 8.14 -9.58
CA MET A 146 3.16 7.35 -10.73
C MET A 146 1.62 7.25 -10.79
N CYS A 147 0.97 7.16 -9.63
CA CYS A 147 -0.48 7.19 -9.47
C CYS A 147 -1.07 8.46 -10.09
N GLU A 148 -0.49 9.63 -9.78
CA GLU A 148 -0.93 10.92 -10.32
C GLU A 148 -0.79 11.02 -11.83
N LYS A 149 0.36 10.59 -12.37
CA LYS A 149 0.63 10.61 -13.82
C LYS A 149 -0.33 9.73 -14.62
N THR A 150 -0.89 8.71 -13.99
CA THR A 150 -1.82 7.75 -14.61
C THR A 150 -3.26 7.94 -14.17
N ALA A 151 -3.58 9.01 -13.42
CA ALA A 151 -4.91 9.24 -12.87
C ALA A 151 -6.01 9.40 -13.95
N GLY A 152 -5.65 9.79 -15.17
CA GLY A 152 -6.59 9.93 -16.28
C GLY A 152 -6.71 8.71 -17.20
N ASP A 153 -5.91 7.66 -16.99
CA ASP A 153 -5.80 6.52 -17.90
C ASP A 153 -5.67 5.22 -17.10
N ILE A 154 -6.77 4.47 -17.04
CA ILE A 154 -6.83 3.21 -16.29
C ILE A 154 -5.92 2.14 -16.92
N THR A 155 -5.77 2.11 -18.24
CA THR A 155 -4.92 1.12 -18.91
C THR A 155 -3.46 1.39 -18.58
N ALA A 156 -3.04 2.66 -18.62
CA ALA A 156 -1.72 3.07 -18.14
C ALA A 156 -1.56 2.81 -16.64
N ARG A 157 -2.60 3.05 -15.82
CA ARG A 157 -2.57 2.75 -14.38
C ARG A 157 -2.28 1.28 -14.13
N MET A 158 -3.03 0.37 -14.74
CA MET A 158 -2.87 -1.08 -14.55
C MET A 158 -1.51 -1.58 -15.07
N ALA A 159 -0.95 -0.99 -16.13
CA ALA A 159 0.38 -1.33 -16.62
C ALA A 159 1.52 -0.86 -15.71
N LEU A 160 1.45 0.39 -15.24
CA LEU A 160 2.60 1.05 -14.62
C LEU A 160 2.63 0.90 -13.11
N VAL A 161 1.48 0.79 -12.44
CA VAL A 161 1.44 0.69 -10.98
C VAL A 161 1.48 -0.78 -10.54
N PRO A 162 0.39 -1.58 -10.59
CA PRO A 162 0.41 -2.93 -10.04
C PRO A 162 1.36 -3.88 -10.76
N ARG A 163 1.49 -3.74 -12.08
CA ARG A 163 2.28 -4.70 -12.86
C ARG A 163 3.78 -4.38 -12.84
N THR A 164 4.17 -3.11 -12.76
CA THR A 164 5.58 -2.72 -12.82
C THR A 164 6.16 -2.39 -11.44
N LEU A 165 5.43 -1.69 -10.59
CA LEU A 165 5.95 -1.29 -9.28
C LEU A 165 5.86 -2.46 -8.28
N GLU A 166 4.73 -3.16 -8.20
CA GLU A 166 4.59 -4.28 -7.24
C GLU A 166 5.46 -5.47 -7.62
N ALA A 167 5.62 -5.76 -8.92
CA ALA A 167 6.56 -6.78 -9.38
C ALA A 167 8.02 -6.51 -8.93
N ARG A 168 8.41 -5.24 -8.78
CA ARG A 168 9.74 -4.90 -8.22
C ARG A 168 9.82 -5.13 -6.72
N GLY A 169 8.70 -5.01 -6.00
CA GLY A 169 8.59 -5.41 -4.60
C GLY A 169 8.86 -6.90 -4.43
N LEU A 170 8.23 -7.73 -5.26
CA LEU A 170 8.44 -9.18 -5.30
C LEU A 170 9.92 -9.56 -5.52
N ASP A 171 10.62 -8.88 -6.43
CA ASP A 171 12.05 -9.14 -6.69
C ASP A 171 12.95 -8.74 -5.50
N ALA A 172 12.54 -7.75 -4.70
CA ALA A 172 13.34 -7.22 -3.60
C ALA A 172 13.17 -8.01 -2.29
N SER A 173 11.97 -8.53 -2.01
CA SER A 173 11.62 -9.18 -0.74
C SER A 173 12.54 -10.36 -0.36
N PRO A 174 12.87 -11.32 -1.26
CA PRO A 174 13.75 -12.44 -0.92
C PRO A 174 15.15 -11.99 -0.47
N LEU A 175 15.70 -10.95 -1.09
CA LEU A 175 17.02 -10.39 -0.73
C LEU A 175 17.01 -9.71 0.64
N ILE A 176 15.89 -9.08 1.00
CA ILE A 176 15.71 -8.47 2.33
C ILE A 176 15.58 -9.57 3.39
N GLN A 177 14.75 -10.58 3.14
CA GLN A 177 14.58 -11.72 4.04
C GLN A 177 15.89 -12.47 4.27
N GLU A 178 16.69 -12.72 3.22
CA GLU A 178 18.00 -13.37 3.36
C GLU A 178 18.93 -12.58 4.29
N LYS A 179 18.97 -11.25 4.15
CA LYS A 179 19.76 -10.37 5.03
C LYS A 179 19.26 -10.41 6.47
N LEU A 180 17.95 -10.40 6.69
CA LEU A 180 17.36 -10.48 8.02
C LEU A 180 17.63 -11.84 8.70
N ARG A 181 17.54 -12.94 7.94
CA ARG A 181 17.92 -14.28 8.43
C ARG A 181 19.40 -14.33 8.83
N LYS A 182 20.28 -13.59 8.17
CA LYS A 182 21.70 -13.44 8.56
C LYS A 182 21.90 -12.60 9.82
N VAL A 183 21.02 -11.63 10.11
CA VAL A 183 21.04 -10.88 11.38
C VAL A 183 20.69 -11.79 12.55
N ALA A 184 19.74 -12.71 12.36
CA ALA A 184 19.40 -13.80 13.28
C ALA A 184 19.01 -13.38 14.71
N THR A 185 18.63 -12.12 14.93
CA THR A 185 18.02 -11.70 16.21
C THR A 185 16.53 -12.02 16.23
N PRO A 186 15.89 -12.18 17.41
CA PRO A 186 14.45 -12.42 17.47
C PRO A 186 13.61 -11.37 16.73
N ALA A 187 14.02 -10.10 16.80
CA ALA A 187 13.39 -9.02 16.05
C ALA A 187 13.55 -9.20 14.52
N ALA A 188 14.76 -9.51 14.05
CA ALA A 188 14.98 -9.73 12.62
C ALA A 188 14.23 -10.96 12.10
N LEU A 189 14.11 -12.03 12.88
CA LEU A 189 13.35 -13.22 12.50
C LEU A 189 11.84 -12.94 12.45
N ARG A 190 11.29 -12.19 13.43
CA ARG A 190 9.90 -11.73 13.37
C ARG A 190 9.62 -10.88 12.13
N ALA A 191 10.54 -10.01 11.73
CA ALA A 191 10.43 -9.27 10.49
C ALA A 191 10.35 -10.18 9.26
N VAL A 192 11.07 -11.31 9.27
CA VAL A 192 10.99 -12.28 8.16
C VAL A 192 9.63 -12.97 8.12
N ASP A 193 9.08 -13.36 9.27
CA ASP A 193 7.76 -13.99 9.34
C ASP A 193 6.67 -13.04 8.80
N ILE A 194 6.77 -11.74 9.09
CA ILE A 194 5.87 -10.72 8.52
C ILE A 194 6.05 -10.62 7.00
N LEU A 195 7.30 -10.61 6.51
CA LEU A 195 7.58 -10.56 5.08
C LEU A 195 7.13 -11.82 4.33
N ASP A 196 7.08 -12.97 5.00
CA ASP A 196 6.53 -14.21 4.42
C ASP A 196 5.01 -14.09 4.19
N VAL A 197 4.27 -13.40 5.07
CA VAL A 197 2.84 -13.06 4.86
C VAL A 197 2.69 -12.14 3.67
N ILE A 198 3.42 -11.01 3.67
CA ILE A 198 3.35 -10.00 2.59
C ILE A 198 3.66 -10.65 1.24
N LEU A 199 4.74 -11.42 1.14
CA LEU A 199 5.15 -12.07 -0.11
C LEU A 199 4.09 -13.05 -0.65
N SER A 200 3.35 -13.72 0.23
CA SER A 200 2.26 -14.62 -0.16
C SER A 200 1.13 -13.87 -0.87
N ASP A 201 0.75 -12.71 -0.34
CA ASP A 201 -0.40 -11.93 -0.82
C ASP A 201 -0.04 -11.10 -2.08
N GLU A 202 1.20 -10.62 -2.18
CA GLU A 202 1.70 -9.83 -3.31
C GLU A 202 1.62 -10.54 -4.67
N VAL A 203 1.73 -11.88 -4.68
CA VAL A 203 1.51 -12.67 -5.90
C VAL A 203 0.07 -12.51 -6.39
N GLY A 204 -0.88 -12.47 -5.45
CA GLY A 204 -2.28 -12.17 -5.71
C GLY A 204 -2.50 -10.76 -6.23
N HIS A 205 -1.85 -9.76 -5.61
CA HIS A 205 -1.95 -8.35 -6.02
C HIS A 205 -1.47 -8.14 -7.47
N VAL A 206 -0.34 -8.74 -7.85
CA VAL A 206 0.17 -8.70 -9.23
C VAL A 206 -0.78 -9.42 -10.20
N ALA A 207 -1.41 -10.52 -9.78
CA ALA A 207 -2.40 -11.22 -10.59
C ALA A 207 -3.66 -10.36 -10.84
N VAL A 208 -4.14 -9.63 -9.82
CA VAL A 208 -5.24 -8.66 -9.94
C VAL A 208 -4.90 -7.60 -11.00
N GLY A 209 -3.72 -6.98 -10.90
CA GLY A 209 -3.27 -5.98 -11.87
C GLY A 209 -3.17 -6.52 -13.30
N ASN A 210 -2.60 -7.72 -13.46
CA ASN A 210 -2.49 -8.38 -14.77
C ASN A 210 -3.86 -8.71 -15.39
N ARG A 211 -4.81 -9.20 -14.58
CA ARG A 211 -6.17 -9.51 -15.03
C ARG A 211 -6.84 -8.27 -15.61
N TRP A 212 -6.84 -7.17 -14.86
CA TRP A 212 -7.52 -5.94 -15.27
C TRP A 212 -6.82 -5.22 -16.41
N TYR A 213 -5.48 -5.28 -16.48
CA TYR A 213 -4.75 -4.80 -17.65
C TYR A 213 -5.16 -5.56 -18.92
N ARG A 214 -5.24 -6.89 -18.88
CA ARG A 214 -5.67 -7.69 -20.05
C ARG A 214 -7.10 -7.35 -20.45
N TRP A 215 -8.02 -7.29 -19.50
CA TRP A 215 -9.41 -6.93 -19.75
C TRP A 215 -9.56 -5.55 -20.43
N LEU A 216 -8.69 -4.59 -20.11
CA LEU A 216 -8.68 -3.25 -20.71
C LEU A 216 -8.03 -3.19 -22.10
N CYS A 217 -7.30 -4.23 -22.51
CA CYS A 217 -6.63 -4.31 -23.80
C CYS A 217 -7.39 -5.16 -24.84
N GLU A 218 -8.48 -5.80 -24.43
CA GLU A 218 -9.40 -6.56 -25.28
C GLU A 218 -10.59 -5.68 -25.73
#